data_AF-A0AAV9H5F1-F1
#
_entry.id   AF-A0AAV9H5F1-F1
#
_cell.length_a   1.000
_cell.length_b   1.000
_cell.length_c   1.000
_cell.angle_alpha   90.00
_cell.angle_beta   90.00
_cell.angle_gamma   90.00
#
_symmetry.space_group_name_H-M   'P 1'
#
loop_
_entity.id
_entity.type
_entity.pdbx_description
1 polymer ?
#
loop_
_entity_poly.entity_id
_entity_poly.type
_entity_poly.pdbx_seq_one_letter_code
_entity_poly.pdbx_strand_id
1 'polypeptide(L)'
;MDKVNRDNFGACFPTVAAKAPGTLEFVQRQMVERLRGLCEKEFDNILQNRSVVPKLNELELLLSDATTRKQSATEVPIPPHTLPAAAVLDAHLAPHLASQQSQLNARLQTVQSHNAQLFDEIQAQRAEIEALLGAVERTLSDMDGASALLDEVVEELAQETRSAEVEMSGT
;
A
#
# COMPACT_ATOMS: atom_id res chain seq x y z
N MET A 1 -34.13 -28.58 30.91
CA MET A 1 -34.91 -29.80 30.54
C MET A 1 -35.67 -30.35 31.76
N ASP A 2 -35.83 -29.56 32.82
CA ASP A 2 -36.10 -30.05 34.17
C ASP A 2 -37.57 -30.42 34.38
N LYS A 3 -38.44 -30.00 33.46
CA LYS A 3 -39.87 -30.34 33.46
C LYS A 3 -40.13 -31.74 32.89
N VAL A 4 -39.26 -32.25 32.01
CA VAL A 4 -39.33 -33.63 31.48
C VAL A 4 -38.44 -34.55 32.34
N ASN A 5 -38.58 -34.44 33.66
CA ASN A 5 -37.95 -35.37 34.60
C ASN A 5 -38.75 -36.67 34.65
N ARG A 6 -38.08 -37.77 35.01
CA ARG A 6 -38.65 -39.13 35.05
C ARG A 6 -39.92 -39.20 35.90
N ASP A 7 -39.91 -38.51 37.04
CA ASP A 7 -41.02 -38.56 37.99
C ASP A 7 -42.27 -37.85 37.43
N ASN A 8 -42.08 -36.73 36.72
CA ASN A 8 -43.17 -36.03 36.05
C ASN A 8 -43.69 -36.81 34.84
N PHE A 9 -42.79 -37.46 34.08
CA PHE A 9 -43.15 -38.26 32.93
C PHE A 9 -43.89 -39.56 33.34
N GLY A 10 -43.45 -40.18 34.44
CA GLY A 10 -44.09 -41.33 35.06
C GLY A 10 -45.47 -41.02 35.63
N ALA A 11 -45.64 -39.85 36.26
CA ALA A 11 -46.93 -39.40 36.78
C ALA A 11 -48.01 -39.24 35.68
N CYS A 12 -47.61 -38.87 34.46
CA CYS A 12 -48.53 -38.75 33.32
C CYS A 12 -48.89 -40.10 32.68
N PHE A 13 -48.11 -41.16 32.92
CA PHE A 13 -48.32 -42.50 32.34
C PHE A 13 -48.29 -43.60 33.40
N PRO A 14 -49.19 -43.57 34.41
CA PRO A 14 -49.11 -44.44 35.59
C PRO A 14 -49.24 -45.93 35.26
N THR A 15 -50.05 -46.28 34.25
CA THR A 15 -50.28 -47.67 33.85
C THR A 15 -49.05 -48.31 33.21
N VAL A 16 -48.27 -47.54 32.46
CA VAL A 16 -47.04 -48.00 31.79
C VAL A 16 -45.86 -47.95 32.76
N ALA A 17 -45.82 -46.96 33.64
CA ALA A 17 -44.84 -46.88 34.72
C ALA A 17 -44.89 -48.12 35.65
N ALA A 18 -46.09 -48.64 35.93
CA ALA A 18 -46.25 -49.84 36.75
C ALA A 18 -45.94 -51.16 36.02
N LYS A 19 -46.21 -51.25 34.72
CA LYS A 19 -46.09 -52.51 33.94
C LYS A 19 -44.74 -52.66 33.22
N ALA A 20 -44.11 -51.55 32.83
CA ALA A 20 -42.88 -51.55 32.05
C ALA A 20 -42.06 -50.25 32.31
N PRO A 21 -41.53 -50.04 33.53
CA PRO A 21 -40.80 -48.82 33.88
C PRO A 21 -39.58 -48.59 32.99
N GLY A 22 -38.84 -49.65 32.63
CA GLY A 22 -37.65 -49.54 31.77
C GLY A 22 -37.96 -49.06 30.34
N THR A 23 -39.14 -49.40 29.80
CA THR A 23 -39.58 -48.91 28.48
C THR A 23 -39.93 -47.43 28.53
N LEU A 24 -40.55 -46.97 29.61
CA LEU A 24 -40.91 -45.56 29.79
C LEU A 24 -39.66 -44.68 29.96
N GLU A 25 -38.69 -45.13 30.75
CA GLU A 25 -37.39 -44.47 30.90
C GLU A 25 -36.64 -44.39 29.57
N PHE A 26 -36.67 -45.47 28.78
CA PHE A 26 -36.06 -45.49 27.45
C PHE A 26 -36.69 -44.45 26.50
N VAL A 27 -38.02 -44.39 26.45
CA VAL A 27 -38.76 -43.42 25.60
C VAL A 27 -38.50 -41.98 26.04
N GLN A 28 -38.55 -41.71 27.33
CA GLN A 28 -38.24 -40.39 27.87
C GLN A 28 -36.82 -39.96 27.49
N ARG A 29 -35.83 -40.84 27.69
CA ARG A 29 -34.44 -40.58 27.36
C ARG A 29 -34.28 -40.29 25.86
N GLN A 30 -34.85 -41.13 25.00
CA GLN A 30 -34.84 -40.90 23.54
C GLN A 30 -35.51 -39.59 23.14
N MET A 31 -36.62 -39.23 23.77
CA MET A 31 -37.32 -37.97 23.50
C MET A 31 -36.45 -36.76 23.87
N VAL A 32 -35.84 -36.76 25.04
CA VAL A 32 -34.96 -35.67 25.49
C VAL A 32 -33.72 -35.56 24.61
N GLU A 33 -33.11 -36.70 24.25
CA GLU A 33 -31.94 -36.75 23.39
C GLU A 33 -32.24 -36.25 21.98
N ARG A 34 -33.35 -36.69 21.38
CA ARG A 34 -33.78 -36.23 20.06
C ARG A 34 -34.16 -34.75 20.07
N LEU A 35 -34.89 -34.29 21.09
CA LEU A 35 -35.25 -32.87 21.20
C LEU A 35 -34.00 -31.99 21.35
N ARG A 36 -33.05 -32.42 22.20
CA ARG A 36 -31.76 -31.73 22.35
C ARG A 36 -31.03 -31.65 21.02
N GLY A 37 -30.84 -32.78 20.33
CA GLY A 37 -30.13 -32.81 19.06
C GLY A 37 -30.81 -31.98 17.97
N LEU A 38 -32.16 -31.95 17.93
CA LEU A 38 -32.90 -31.07 17.02
C LEU A 38 -32.72 -29.60 17.39
N CYS A 39 -32.84 -29.23 18.67
CA CYS A 39 -32.64 -27.86 19.11
C CYS A 39 -31.23 -27.36 18.82
N GLU A 40 -30.19 -28.14 19.16
CA GLU A 40 -28.79 -27.80 18.88
C GLU A 40 -28.58 -27.59 17.38
N LYS A 41 -29.07 -28.51 16.55
CA LYS A 41 -28.97 -28.38 15.09
C LYS A 41 -29.67 -27.15 14.53
N GLU A 42 -30.89 -26.86 14.99
CA GLU A 42 -31.64 -25.68 14.55
C GLU A 42 -30.98 -24.37 15.03
N PHE A 43 -30.47 -24.34 16.26
CA PHE A 43 -29.71 -23.18 16.74
C PHE A 43 -28.43 -22.96 15.95
N ASP A 44 -27.67 -24.02 15.67
CA ASP A 44 -26.48 -23.93 14.82
C ASP A 44 -26.83 -23.43 13.43
N ASN A 45 -27.95 -23.92 12.86
CA ASN A 45 -28.44 -23.47 11.57
C ASN A 45 -28.78 -21.96 11.59
N ILE A 46 -29.47 -21.49 12.64
CA ILE A 46 -29.79 -20.07 12.80
C ILE A 46 -28.52 -19.22 12.97
N LEU A 47 -27.58 -19.68 13.80
CA LEU A 47 -26.31 -18.99 14.06
C LEU A 47 -25.50 -18.83 12.78
N GLN A 48 -25.45 -19.87 11.94
CA GLN A 48 -24.75 -19.86 10.65
C GLN A 48 -25.50 -19.00 9.61
N ASN A 49 -26.79 -19.23 9.41
CA ASN A 49 -27.57 -18.52 8.37
C ASN A 49 -27.61 -17.01 8.58
N ARG A 50 -27.67 -16.58 9.84
CA ARG A 50 -27.69 -15.15 10.18
C ARG A 50 -26.32 -14.59 10.50
N SER A 51 -25.26 -15.41 10.38
CA SER A 51 -23.88 -15.05 10.70
C SER A 51 -23.78 -14.30 12.03
N VAL A 52 -24.44 -14.82 13.07
CA VAL A 52 -24.62 -14.12 14.35
C VAL A 52 -23.28 -13.90 15.04
N VAL A 53 -22.44 -14.93 15.08
CA VAL A 53 -21.12 -14.88 15.72
C VAL A 53 -20.23 -13.77 15.13
N PRO A 54 -19.96 -13.72 13.82
CA PRO A 54 -19.13 -12.64 13.27
C PRO A 54 -19.76 -11.26 13.47
N LYS A 55 -21.09 -11.12 13.34
CA LYS A 55 -21.77 -9.83 13.58
C LYS A 55 -21.67 -9.35 15.02
N LEU A 56 -21.74 -10.26 16.00
CA LEU A 56 -21.54 -9.90 17.41
C LEU A 56 -20.09 -9.51 17.69
N ASN A 57 -19.13 -10.22 17.09
CA ASN A 57 -17.72 -9.85 17.19
C ASN A 57 -17.44 -8.47 16.55
N GLU A 58 -18.02 -8.20 15.37
CA GLU A 58 -17.96 -6.87 14.74
C GLU A 58 -18.60 -5.79 15.62
N LEU A 59 -19.73 -6.09 16.27
CA LEU A 59 -20.38 -5.17 17.19
C LEU A 59 -19.51 -4.87 18.41
N GLU A 60 -18.83 -5.86 18.99
CA GLU A 60 -17.90 -5.68 20.09
C GLU A 60 -16.71 -4.79 19.69
N LEU A 61 -16.17 -5.00 18.49
CA LEU A 61 -15.11 -4.14 17.93
C LEU A 61 -15.61 -2.70 17.79
N LEU A 62 -16.78 -2.49 17.17
CA LEU A 62 -17.37 -1.16 17.02
C LEU A 62 -17.64 -0.48 18.36
N LEU A 63 -18.07 -1.23 19.37
CA LEU A 63 -18.29 -0.69 20.72
C LEU A 63 -16.98 -0.26 21.38
N SER A 64 -15.91 -1.05 21.23
CA SER A 64 -14.59 -0.71 21.76
C SER A 64 -14.01 0.55 21.10
N ASP A 65 -14.16 0.70 19.78
CA ASP A 65 -13.76 1.89 19.04
C ASP A 65 -14.58 3.12 19.47
N ALA A 66 -15.90 2.96 19.57
CA ALA A 66 -16.80 4.04 19.96
C ALA A 66 -16.55 4.53 21.39
N THR A 67 -16.27 3.62 22.33
CA THR A 67 -15.94 3.98 23.71
C THR A 67 -14.61 4.73 23.78
N THR A 68 -13.60 4.31 23.01
CA THR A 68 -12.30 4.99 22.91
C THR A 68 -12.47 6.40 22.33
N ARG A 69 -13.23 6.56 21.24
CA ARG A 69 -13.51 7.88 20.62
C ARG A 69 -14.32 8.78 21.54
N LYS A 70 -15.26 8.23 22.31
CA LYS A 70 -16.03 9.01 23.29
C LYS A 70 -15.16 9.55 24.41
N GLN A 71 -14.15 8.80 24.85
CA GLN A 71 -13.22 9.25 25.89
C GLN A 71 -12.31 10.40 25.41
N SER A 72 -11.96 10.41 24.12
CA SER A 72 -11.12 11.47 23.52
C SER A 72 -11.92 12.65 22.95
N ALA A 73 -13.22 12.49 22.73
CA ALA A 73 -14.07 13.53 22.17
C ALA A 73 -14.49 14.58 23.21
N THR A 74 -14.41 15.85 22.83
CA THR A 74 -14.85 17.01 23.64
C THR A 74 -16.29 17.42 23.34
N GLU A 75 -16.84 17.00 22.19
CA GLU A 75 -18.17 17.38 21.70
C GLU A 75 -19.19 16.24 21.81
N VAL A 76 -20.46 16.61 21.97
CA VAL A 76 -21.57 15.64 22.04
C VAL A 76 -21.86 15.09 20.64
N PRO A 77 -21.87 13.75 20.45
CA PRO A 77 -22.14 13.16 19.15
C PRO A 77 -23.55 13.52 18.64
N ILE A 78 -23.64 13.98 17.39
CA ILE A 78 -24.90 14.18 16.70
C ILE A 78 -25.45 12.81 16.31
N PRO A 79 -26.71 12.48 16.62
CA PRO A 79 -27.26 11.18 16.30
C PRO A 79 -27.42 11.03 14.76
N PRO A 80 -27.15 9.84 14.21
CA PRO A 80 -27.09 9.63 12.76
C PRO A 80 -28.42 9.87 12.03
N HIS A 81 -29.56 9.75 12.73
CA HIS A 81 -30.89 9.96 12.13
C HIS A 81 -31.24 11.44 11.94
N THR A 82 -30.48 12.36 12.53
CA THR A 82 -30.63 13.81 12.30
C THR A 82 -29.61 14.34 11.29
N LEU A 83 -28.72 13.48 10.77
CA LEU A 83 -27.72 13.92 9.79
C LEU A 83 -28.37 14.11 8.40
N PRO A 84 -28.08 15.23 7.71
CA PRO A 84 -28.51 15.41 6.34
C PRO A 84 -27.76 14.46 5.41
N ALA A 85 -28.40 14.07 4.31
CA ALA A 85 -27.82 13.13 3.34
C ALA A 85 -26.46 13.58 2.78
N ALA A 86 -26.29 14.89 2.54
CA ALA A 86 -25.03 15.46 2.08
C ALA A 86 -23.88 15.19 3.07
N ALA A 87 -24.12 15.36 4.38
CA ALA A 87 -23.10 15.11 5.40
C ALA A 87 -22.68 13.64 5.46
N VAL A 88 -23.63 12.70 5.25
CA VAL A 88 -23.32 11.27 5.19
C VAL A 88 -22.46 10.94 3.97
N LEU A 89 -22.81 11.52 2.81
CA LEU A 89 -22.05 11.35 1.58
C LEU A 89 -20.63 11.93 1.72
N ASP A 90 -20.50 13.14 2.22
CA ASP A 90 -19.22 13.81 2.42
C ASP A 90 -18.34 13.04 3.42
N ALA A 91 -18.92 12.56 4.52
CA ALA A 91 -18.20 11.73 5.49
C ALA A 91 -17.69 10.42 4.89
N HIS A 92 -18.46 9.81 3.97
CA HIS A 92 -18.03 8.62 3.25
C HIS A 92 -16.96 8.91 2.20
N LEU A 93 -17.04 10.05 1.50
CA LEU A 93 -16.07 10.44 0.47
C LEU A 93 -14.75 10.95 1.06
N ALA A 94 -14.78 11.57 2.24
CA ALA A 94 -13.63 12.15 2.92
C ALA A 94 -12.40 11.21 3.01
N PRO A 95 -12.51 9.95 3.50
CA PRO A 95 -11.35 9.06 3.58
C PRO A 95 -10.78 8.71 2.19
N HIS A 96 -11.64 8.53 1.18
CA HIS A 96 -11.20 8.26 -0.18
C HIS A 96 -10.46 9.46 -0.78
N LEU A 97 -11.03 10.66 -0.64
CA LEU A 97 -10.41 11.90 -1.13
C LEU A 97 -9.08 12.17 -0.42
N ALA A 98 -9.01 11.98 0.90
CA ALA A 98 -7.77 12.13 1.66
C ALA A 98 -6.68 11.15 1.20
N SER A 99 -7.04 9.89 0.94
CA SER A 99 -6.11 8.89 0.40
C SER A 99 -5.59 9.29 -0.98
N GLN A 100 -6.47 9.72 -1.89
CA GLN A 100 -6.09 10.15 -3.23
C GLN A 100 -5.23 11.41 -3.20
N GLN A 101 -5.58 12.39 -2.37
CA GLN A 101 -4.81 13.62 -2.19
C GLN A 101 -3.39 13.31 -1.69
N SER A 102 -3.25 12.40 -0.72
CA SER A 102 -1.94 11.96 -0.22
C SER A 102 -1.08 11.32 -1.33
N GLN A 103 -1.68 10.44 -2.14
CA GLN A 103 -0.98 9.82 -3.27
C GLN A 103 -0.53 10.84 -4.32
N LEU A 104 -1.39 11.81 -4.66
CA LEU A 104 -1.06 12.86 -5.62
C LEU A 104 0.04 13.79 -5.10
N ASN A 105 -0.01 14.16 -3.82
CA ASN A 105 1.03 14.97 -3.19
C ASN A 105 2.39 14.26 -3.19
N ALA A 106 2.41 12.96 -2.87
CA ALA A 106 3.64 12.17 -2.93
C ALA A 106 4.22 12.13 -4.36
N ARG A 107 3.38 11.88 -5.37
CA ARG A 107 3.81 11.89 -6.78
C ARG A 107 4.33 13.26 -7.22
N LEU A 108 3.63 14.32 -6.84
CA LEU A 108 4.05 15.70 -7.14
C LEU A 108 5.43 15.99 -6.55
N GLN A 109 5.64 15.62 -5.28
CA GLN A 109 6.92 15.80 -4.60
C GLN A 109 8.04 15.02 -5.29
N THR A 110 7.80 13.76 -5.68
CA THR A 110 8.78 12.94 -6.42
C THR A 110 9.14 13.56 -7.78
N VAL A 111 8.14 14.05 -8.53
CA VAL A 111 8.38 14.68 -9.83
C VAL A 111 9.13 16.00 -9.65
N GLN A 112 8.78 16.81 -8.66
CA GLN A 112 9.48 18.05 -8.36
C GLN A 112 10.95 17.81 -7.97
N SER A 113 11.23 16.79 -7.14
CA SER A 113 12.62 16.46 -6.79
C SER A 113 13.42 15.96 -8.00
N HIS A 114 12.81 15.14 -8.85
CA HIS A 114 13.48 14.65 -10.06
C HIS A 114 13.74 15.78 -11.06
N ASN A 115 12.77 16.68 -11.26
CA ASN A 115 12.96 17.83 -12.13
C ASN A 115 14.05 18.77 -11.64
N ALA A 116 14.19 18.97 -10.32
CA ALA A 116 15.26 19.76 -9.75
C ALA A 116 16.64 19.12 -10.04
N GLN A 117 16.77 17.80 -9.82
CA GLN A 117 18.00 17.06 -10.11
C GLN A 117 18.37 17.13 -11.60
N LEU A 118 17.42 16.87 -12.49
CA LEU A 118 17.65 16.94 -13.94
C LEU A 118 18.05 18.35 -14.38
N PHE A 119 17.47 19.39 -13.77
CA PHE A 119 17.84 20.76 -14.07
C PHE A 119 19.29 21.06 -13.67
N ASP A 120 19.70 20.63 -12.47
CA ASP A 120 21.07 20.81 -11.98
C ASP A 120 22.06 20.05 -12.88
N GLU A 121 21.73 18.82 -13.30
CA GLU A 121 22.54 18.04 -14.24
C GLU A 121 22.69 18.75 -15.60
N ILE A 122 21.60 19.29 -16.15
CA ILE A 122 21.65 20.03 -17.43
C ILE A 122 22.53 21.27 -17.30
N GLN A 123 22.47 21.99 -16.18
CA GLN A 123 23.33 23.17 -15.95
C GLN A 123 24.80 22.78 -15.85
N ALA A 124 25.12 21.71 -15.12
CA ALA A 124 26.48 21.19 -15.02
C ALA A 124 27.03 20.76 -16.39
N GLN A 125 26.23 20.01 -17.17
CA GLN A 125 26.61 19.60 -18.51
C GLN A 125 26.82 20.78 -19.46
N ARG A 126 26.00 21.82 -19.37
CA ARG A 126 26.19 23.05 -20.17
C ARG A 126 27.49 23.77 -19.84
N ALA A 127 27.82 23.87 -18.55
CA ALA A 127 29.08 24.46 -18.11
C ALA A 127 30.30 23.63 -18.56
N GLU A 128 30.18 22.31 -18.52
CA GLU A 128 31.22 21.40 -19.00
C GLU A 128 31.43 21.53 -20.52
N ILE A 129 30.35 21.59 -21.31
CA ILE A 129 30.43 21.81 -22.76
C ILE A 129 31.14 23.12 -23.08
N GLU A 130 30.79 24.21 -22.39
CA GLU A 130 31.43 25.51 -22.58
C GLU A 130 32.94 25.45 -22.28
N ALA A 131 33.32 24.77 -21.20
CA ALA A 131 34.71 24.59 -20.83
C ALA A 131 35.50 23.76 -21.85
N LEU A 132 34.91 22.67 -22.35
CA LEU A 132 35.50 21.80 -23.37
C LEU A 132 35.64 22.53 -24.71
N LEU A 133 34.62 23.27 -25.14
CA LEU A 133 34.70 24.09 -26.36
C LEU A 133 35.82 25.12 -26.27
N GLY A 134 35.90 25.86 -25.15
CA GLY A 134 36.99 26.80 -24.93
C GLY A 134 38.38 26.13 -24.87
N ALA A 135 38.48 24.89 -24.40
CA ALA A 135 39.73 24.14 -24.45
C ALA A 135 40.12 23.77 -25.89
N VAL A 136 39.17 23.28 -26.69
CA VAL A 136 39.39 22.96 -28.11
C VAL A 136 39.80 24.21 -28.90
N GLU A 137 39.12 25.34 -28.70
CA GLU A 137 39.46 26.61 -29.36
C GLU A 137 40.89 27.06 -29.04
N ARG A 138 41.34 26.93 -27.79
CA ARG A 138 42.74 27.22 -27.43
C ARG A 138 43.71 26.28 -28.13
N THR A 139 43.44 24.98 -28.13
CA THR A 139 44.33 24.01 -28.81
C THR A 139 44.39 24.25 -30.32
N LEU A 140 43.29 24.66 -30.94
CA LEU A 140 43.27 25.02 -32.36
C LEU A 140 44.13 26.27 -32.60
N SER A 141 43.98 27.31 -31.77
CA SER A 141 44.79 28.52 -31.85
C SER A 141 46.28 28.23 -31.62
N ASP A 142 46.62 27.31 -30.72
CA ASP A 142 48.00 26.90 -30.47
C ASP A 142 48.58 26.13 -31.68
N MET A 143 47.79 25.26 -32.32
CA MET A 143 48.17 24.57 -33.55
C MET A 143 48.34 25.53 -34.73
N ASP A 144 47.42 26.48 -34.91
CA ASP A 144 47.52 27.51 -35.94
C ASP A 144 48.76 28.38 -35.71
N GLY A 145 49.04 28.76 -34.46
CA GLY A 145 50.26 29.48 -34.09
C GLY A 145 51.54 28.69 -34.36
N ALA A 146 51.57 27.41 -34.00
CA ALA A 146 52.69 26.52 -34.29
C ALA A 146 52.90 26.33 -35.81
N SER A 147 51.81 26.18 -36.57
CA SER A 147 51.86 26.08 -38.03
C SER A 147 52.41 27.35 -38.67
N ALA A 148 52.00 28.53 -38.18
CA ALA A 148 52.50 29.81 -38.68
C ALA A 148 54.01 29.97 -38.42
N LEU A 149 54.48 29.60 -37.22
CA LEU A 149 55.91 29.60 -36.91
C LEU A 149 56.68 28.62 -37.80
N LEU A 150 56.16 27.42 -38.04
CA LEU A 150 56.80 26.46 -38.94
C LEU A 150 56.91 27.01 -40.37
N ASP A 151 55.88 27.69 -40.88
CA ASP A 151 55.88 28.27 -42.23
C ASP A 151 57.03 29.30 -42.41
N GLU A 152 57.35 30.07 -41.36
CA GLU A 152 58.48 31.01 -41.38
C GLU A 152 59.85 30.31 -41.51
N VAL A 153 60.01 29.15 -40.85
CA VAL A 153 61.29 28.41 -40.86
C VAL A 153 61.40 27.40 -41.99
N VAL A 154 60.29 27.04 -42.65
CA VAL A 154 60.25 26.03 -43.73
C VAL A 154 61.11 26.45 -44.93
N GLU A 155 61.08 27.72 -45.33
CA GLU A 155 61.89 28.20 -46.46
C GLU A 155 63.39 28.18 -46.14
N GLU A 156 63.75 28.53 -44.89
CA GLU A 156 65.13 28.53 -44.38
C GLU A 156 65.67 27.10 -44.23
N LEU A 157 64.90 26.19 -43.60
CA LEU A 157 65.24 24.77 -43.52
C LEU A 157 65.34 24.12 -44.90
N ALA A 158 64.46 24.50 -45.85
CA ALA A 158 64.50 23.97 -47.22
C ALA A 158 65.74 24.44 -47.98
N GLN A 159 66.30 25.62 -47.65
CA GLN A 159 67.58 26.06 -48.19
C GLN A 159 68.74 25.32 -47.50
N GLU A 160 68.73 25.19 -46.19
CA GLU A 160 69.76 24.50 -45.40
C GLU A 160 69.88 23.01 -45.78
N THR A 161 68.76 22.32 -45.94
CA THR A 161 68.72 20.91 -46.38
C THR A 161 69.20 20.74 -47.81
N ARG A 162 68.85 21.65 -48.73
CA ARG A 162 69.40 21.64 -50.11
C ARG A 162 70.90 21.90 -50.13
N SER A 163 71.43 22.80 -49.30
CA SER A 163 72.89 22.99 -49.19
C SER A 163 73.59 21.77 -48.60
N ALA A 164 73.01 21.14 -47.56
CA ALA A 164 73.57 19.94 -46.94
C ALA A 164 73.55 18.71 -47.87
N GLU A 165 72.50 18.54 -48.69
CA GLU A 165 72.47 17.49 -49.72
C GLU A 165 73.52 17.71 -50.81
N VAL A 166 73.77 18.95 -51.22
CA VAL A 166 74.82 19.28 -52.20
C VAL A 166 76.21 19.01 -51.63
N GLU A 167 76.44 19.29 -50.34
CA GLU A 167 77.69 18.96 -49.66
C GLU A 167 77.90 17.45 -49.48
N MET A 168 76.84 16.68 -49.20
CA MET A 168 76.93 15.22 -49.06
C MET A 168 76.98 14.47 -50.40
N SER A 169 76.38 14.99 -51.48
CA SER A 169 76.48 14.39 -52.82
C SER A 169 77.77 14.79 -53.56
N GLY A 170 78.53 15.75 -53.02
CA GLY A 170 79.80 16.24 -53.56
C GLY A 170 81.06 15.48 -53.13
N THR A 171 80.91 14.44 -52.29
CA THR A 171 81.98 13.50 -51.89
C THR A 171 81.78 12.13 -52.54
#